data_AF-A0A925Z0U5-F1
#
_entry.id   AF-A0A925Z0U5-F1
#
_cell.length_a   1.000
_cell.length_b   1.000
_cell.length_c   1.000
_cell.angle_alpha   90.00
_cell.angle_beta   90.00
_cell.angle_gamma   90.00
#
_symmetry.space_group_name_H-M   'P 1'
#
loop_
_entity.id
_entity.type
_entity.pdbx_description
1 polymer ?
#
loop_
_entity_poly.entity_id
_entity_poly.type
_entity_poly.pdbx_seq_one_letter_code
_entity_poly.pdbx_strand_id
1 'polypeptide(L)'
;MTEVIGTIDVAQVVLYAFWVFFAGLIFYLRREDRREGYPLESENGAIENPGVVFMGSPKTFITEAGETIYAPRQEAPQQTPKGTPIDPWPGAPLTPTGDPMLAAIGPGAYADRVDTPDVYAEGHNRLVPMRADSGYFLESRDPDPRGMQVIGADREVGGEVTDIWVDRAETVIRYLEIKVNSATPKTVLLPMTFCDVSKRAGEIYVNAILARQFVNVPALKNPDQVTLLEEDKICAYYGGGYLYATPQRSEPLL
;
A
#
# COMPACT_ATOMS: atom_id res chain seq x y z
N MET A 1 37.19 2.36 -41.83
CA MET A 1 35.72 2.57 -41.83
C MET A 1 35.23 2.18 -43.20
N THR A 2 34.29 1.24 -43.28
CA THR A 2 33.74 0.79 -44.56
C THR A 2 32.65 1.78 -44.96
N GLU A 3 32.92 2.60 -45.97
CA GLU A 3 31.98 3.57 -46.53
C GLU A 3 30.84 2.84 -47.26
N VAL A 4 29.60 3.30 -47.05
CA VAL A 4 28.39 2.73 -47.66
C VAL A 4 27.96 3.59 -48.86
N ILE A 5 27.84 4.92 -48.71
CA ILE A 5 27.66 5.92 -49.79
C ILE A 5 28.19 7.29 -49.29
N GLY A 6 29.11 7.92 -50.02
CA GLY A 6 29.66 9.23 -49.64
C GLY A 6 30.32 9.20 -48.25
N THR A 7 30.00 10.16 -47.37
CA THR A 7 30.52 10.20 -45.98
C THR A 7 29.77 9.28 -45.01
N ILE A 8 28.83 8.43 -45.47
CA ILE A 8 28.06 7.53 -44.61
C ILE A 8 28.83 6.23 -44.41
N ASP A 9 29.10 5.88 -43.15
CA ASP A 9 29.71 4.60 -42.76
C ASP A 9 28.73 3.69 -42.00
N VAL A 10 29.14 2.44 -41.78
CA VAL A 10 28.34 1.42 -41.07
C VAL A 10 28.01 1.84 -39.64
N ALA A 11 28.91 2.53 -38.94
CA ALA A 11 28.68 2.95 -37.56
C ALA A 11 27.55 4.00 -37.49
N GLN A 12 27.53 4.94 -38.42
CA GLN A 12 26.46 5.91 -38.56
C GLN A 12 25.10 5.23 -38.83
N VAL A 13 25.05 4.25 -39.73
CA VAL A 13 23.80 3.52 -40.03
C VAL A 13 23.27 2.76 -38.80
N VAL A 14 24.14 2.03 -38.09
CA VAL A 14 23.75 1.30 -36.88
C VAL A 14 23.26 2.27 -35.79
N LEU A 15 23.89 3.42 -35.64
CA LEU A 15 23.46 4.44 -34.66
C LEU A 15 22.06 4.97 -34.99
N TYR A 16 21.77 5.31 -36.24
CA TYR A 16 20.41 5.76 -36.61
C TYR A 16 19.36 4.65 -36.48
N ALA A 17 19.70 3.40 -36.79
CA ALA A 17 18.82 2.26 -36.56
C ALA A 17 18.51 2.10 -35.06
N PHE A 18 19.51 2.24 -34.20
CA PHE A 18 19.31 2.26 -32.75
C PHE A 18 18.39 3.42 -32.32
N TRP A 19 18.57 4.63 -32.84
CA TRP A 19 17.69 5.76 -32.50
C TRP A 19 16.24 5.53 -32.90
N VAL A 20 15.99 4.95 -34.07
CA VAL A 20 14.64 4.59 -34.51
C VAL A 20 14.03 3.53 -33.59
N PHE A 21 14.80 2.48 -33.27
CA PHE A 21 14.38 1.46 -32.31
C PHE A 21 14.05 2.08 -30.95
N PHE A 22 14.95 2.92 -30.42
CA PHE A 22 14.81 3.51 -29.09
C PHE A 22 13.63 4.48 -29.01
N ALA A 23 13.39 5.29 -30.05
CA ALA A 23 12.18 6.10 -30.15
C ALA A 23 10.91 5.23 -30.17
N GLY A 24 10.93 4.11 -30.89
CA GLY A 24 9.85 3.12 -30.88
C GLY A 24 9.66 2.48 -29.50
N LEU A 25 10.73 2.17 -28.77
CA LEU A 25 10.68 1.65 -27.41
C LEU A 25 10.08 2.65 -26.43
N ILE A 26 10.48 3.93 -26.49
CA ILE A 26 9.88 4.99 -25.68
C ILE A 26 8.37 5.07 -25.95
N PHE A 27 7.98 5.04 -27.22
CA PHE A 27 6.58 5.06 -27.60
C PHE A 27 5.81 3.86 -27.03
N TYR A 28 6.38 2.66 -27.12
CA TYR A 28 5.80 1.46 -26.52
C TYR A 28 5.66 1.57 -24.99
N LEU A 29 6.74 1.95 -24.28
CA LEU A 29 6.72 2.11 -22.83
C LEU A 29 5.67 3.14 -22.40
N ARG A 30 5.56 4.26 -23.11
CA ARG A 30 4.56 5.28 -22.80
C ARG A 30 3.11 4.80 -22.95
N ARG A 31 2.86 3.74 -23.72
CA ARG A 31 1.55 3.06 -23.78
C ARG A 31 1.35 2.11 -22.63
N GLU A 32 2.38 1.36 -22.25
CA GLU A 32 2.32 0.44 -21.11
C GLU A 32 2.17 1.18 -19.77
N ASP A 33 2.77 2.37 -19.65
CA ASP A 33 2.68 3.25 -18.47
C ASP A 33 1.25 3.74 -18.17
N ARG A 34 0.31 3.60 -19.13
CA ARG A 34 -1.06 4.14 -19.04
C ARG A 34 -2.12 3.04 -18.88
N ARG A 35 -1.73 1.89 -18.34
CA ARG A 35 -2.66 0.77 -18.10
C ARG A 35 -3.54 0.94 -16.86
N GLU A 36 -3.17 1.79 -15.91
CA GLU A 36 -3.92 2.05 -14.67
C GLU A 36 -3.93 3.57 -14.42
N GLY A 37 -4.98 4.10 -13.78
CA GLY A 37 -5.12 5.54 -13.49
C GLY A 37 -5.39 6.44 -14.70
N TYR A 38 -5.83 5.86 -15.82
CA TYR A 38 -6.25 6.58 -17.03
C TYR A 38 -7.67 6.15 -17.45
N PRO A 39 -8.45 7.03 -18.08
CA PRO A 39 -8.15 8.43 -18.41
C PRO A 39 -8.05 9.35 -17.17
N LEU A 40 -7.38 10.49 -17.34
CA LEU A 40 -7.26 11.48 -16.26
C LEU A 40 -8.60 12.17 -16.03
N GLU A 41 -8.86 12.53 -14.79
CA GLU A 41 -10.02 13.31 -14.38
C GLU A 41 -9.54 14.70 -13.93
N SER A 42 -10.20 15.73 -14.45
CA SER A 42 -10.00 17.11 -14.02
C SER A 42 -10.72 17.36 -12.70
N GLU A 43 -10.32 18.38 -11.94
CA GLU A 43 -10.90 18.67 -10.62
C GLU A 43 -12.40 18.97 -10.62
N ASN A 44 -12.97 19.37 -11.76
CA ASN A 44 -14.41 19.57 -11.94
C ASN A 44 -15.17 18.29 -12.35
N GLY A 45 -14.50 17.13 -12.30
CA GLY A 45 -15.05 15.83 -12.70
C GLY A 45 -15.03 15.54 -14.20
N ALA A 46 -14.43 16.43 -15.01
CA ALA A 46 -14.35 16.21 -16.45
C ALA A 46 -13.27 15.18 -16.79
N ILE A 47 -13.66 14.11 -17.47
CA ILE A 47 -12.74 13.08 -17.95
C ILE A 47 -12.02 13.60 -19.20
N GLU A 48 -10.68 13.58 -19.19
CA GLU A 48 -9.86 13.94 -20.33
C GLU A 48 -9.94 12.85 -21.42
N ASN A 49 -10.03 13.24 -22.70
CA ASN A 49 -9.97 12.29 -23.80
C ASN A 49 -8.53 11.80 -23.97
N PRO A 50 -8.22 10.52 -23.67
CA PRO A 50 -6.84 10.05 -23.67
C PRO A 50 -6.28 9.81 -25.09
N GLY A 51 -7.12 9.93 -26.12
CA GLY A 51 -6.80 9.58 -27.50
C GLY A 51 -6.51 8.08 -27.70
N VAL A 52 -6.28 7.68 -28.93
CA VAL A 52 -6.02 6.27 -29.30
C VAL A 52 -4.54 5.93 -29.45
N VAL A 53 -3.69 6.95 -29.61
CA VAL A 53 -2.26 6.77 -29.92
C VAL A 53 -1.50 6.20 -28.73
N PHE A 54 -1.80 6.72 -27.53
CA PHE A 54 -1.08 6.36 -26.32
C PHE A 54 -1.84 5.42 -25.37
N MET A 55 -3.12 5.13 -25.64
CA MET A 55 -3.86 4.10 -24.92
C MET A 55 -3.60 2.73 -25.54
N GLY A 56 -3.13 1.78 -24.74
CA GLY A 56 -3.03 0.37 -25.13
C GLY A 56 -4.40 -0.29 -25.14
N SER A 57 -4.55 -1.37 -25.93
CA SER A 57 -5.70 -2.26 -25.77
C SER A 57 -5.65 -2.95 -24.40
N PRO A 58 -6.80 -3.27 -23.79
CA PRO A 58 -6.85 -4.02 -22.54
C PRO A 58 -6.06 -5.32 -22.64
N LYS A 59 -5.09 -5.50 -21.75
CA LYS A 59 -4.47 -6.80 -21.47
C LYS A 59 -5.37 -7.56 -20.51
N THR A 60 -5.41 -8.88 -20.66
CA THR A 60 -6.17 -9.78 -19.79
C THR A 60 -5.22 -10.50 -18.83
N PHE A 61 -5.56 -10.49 -17.55
CA PHE A 61 -4.89 -11.22 -16.48
C PHE A 61 -5.89 -12.19 -15.87
N ILE A 62 -5.51 -13.47 -15.81
CA ILE A 62 -6.30 -14.51 -15.15
C ILE A 62 -5.60 -14.79 -13.83
N THR A 63 -6.28 -14.56 -12.70
CA THR A 63 -5.71 -14.72 -11.35
C THR A 63 -5.80 -16.17 -10.90
N GLU A 64 -5.02 -16.54 -9.87
CA GLU A 64 -5.10 -17.85 -9.22
C GLU A 64 -6.48 -18.13 -8.61
N ALA A 65 -7.19 -17.07 -8.19
CA ALA A 65 -8.58 -17.17 -7.74
C ALA A 65 -9.58 -17.42 -8.89
N GLY A 66 -9.12 -17.49 -10.14
CA GLY A 66 -9.94 -17.65 -11.34
C GLY A 66 -10.60 -16.36 -11.83
N GLU A 67 -10.27 -15.21 -11.24
CA GLU A 67 -10.81 -13.92 -11.66
C GLU A 67 -10.11 -13.42 -12.93
N THR A 68 -10.84 -12.71 -13.78
CA THR A 68 -10.28 -12.08 -14.98
C THR A 68 -10.23 -10.58 -14.80
N ILE A 69 -9.03 -10.01 -14.78
CA ILE A 69 -8.75 -8.59 -14.63
C ILE A 69 -8.26 -8.04 -15.97
N TYR A 70 -8.72 -6.83 -16.32
CA TYR A 70 -8.29 -6.11 -17.52
C TYR A 70 -7.49 -4.86 -17.17
N ALA A 71 -6.52 -4.50 -18.01
CA ALA A 71 -5.80 -3.22 -17.90
C ALA A 71 -5.42 -2.65 -19.28
N PRO A 72 -5.91 -1.46 -19.70
CA PRO A 72 -6.81 -0.58 -18.95
C PRO A 72 -8.23 -1.16 -18.76
N ARG A 73 -8.91 -0.67 -17.73
CA ARG A 73 -10.32 -0.97 -17.39
C ARG A 73 -11.03 0.29 -16.91
N GLN A 74 -12.36 0.28 -16.95
CA GLN A 74 -13.14 1.28 -16.23
C GLN A 74 -13.14 0.92 -14.74
N GLU A 75 -12.63 1.81 -13.91
CA GLU A 75 -12.60 1.60 -12.46
C GLU A 75 -13.97 1.86 -11.82
N ALA A 76 -14.26 1.11 -10.75
CA ALA A 76 -15.40 1.40 -9.91
C ALA A 76 -15.14 2.71 -9.14
N PRO A 77 -16.18 3.52 -8.86
CA PRO A 77 -16.03 4.72 -8.06
C PRO A 77 -15.36 4.42 -6.71
N GLN A 78 -14.28 5.12 -6.42
CA GLN A 78 -13.58 5.08 -5.14
C GLN A 78 -14.22 6.04 -4.13
N GLN A 79 -13.86 5.94 -2.86
CA GLN A 79 -14.31 6.91 -1.84
C GLN A 79 -13.94 8.34 -2.24
N THR A 80 -14.88 9.25 -2.07
CA THR A 80 -14.57 10.68 -2.17
C THR A 80 -13.65 11.08 -1.00
N PRO A 81 -12.48 11.69 -1.28
CA PRO A 81 -11.58 12.17 -0.24
C PRO A 81 -12.31 13.12 0.72
N LYS A 82 -12.22 12.88 2.03
CA LYS A 82 -12.82 13.74 3.05
C LYS A 82 -11.95 14.96 3.31
N GLY A 83 -11.92 15.88 2.35
CA GLY A 83 -11.18 17.12 2.48
C GLY A 83 -11.79 18.26 1.70
N THR A 84 -11.43 19.47 2.07
CA THR A 84 -11.82 20.70 1.39
C THR A 84 -10.59 21.40 0.84
N PRO A 85 -10.62 21.92 -0.40
CA PRO A 85 -9.52 22.74 -0.92
C PRO A 85 -9.22 23.89 0.02
N ILE A 86 -7.94 24.16 0.27
CA ILE A 86 -7.54 25.30 1.09
C ILE A 86 -7.81 26.64 0.40
N ASP A 87 -7.87 26.62 -0.93
CA ASP A 87 -7.98 27.77 -1.80
C ASP A 87 -8.77 27.42 -3.07
N PRO A 88 -9.34 28.40 -3.79
CA PRO A 88 -10.28 28.15 -4.88
C PRO A 88 -9.65 27.85 -6.25
N TRP A 89 -8.31 27.89 -6.38
CA TRP A 89 -7.64 27.67 -7.66
C TRP A 89 -7.32 26.19 -7.90
N PRO A 90 -7.28 25.75 -9.18
CA PRO A 90 -6.85 24.40 -9.48
C PRO A 90 -5.44 24.09 -9.00
N GLY A 91 -5.26 22.89 -8.46
CA GLY A 91 -4.03 22.40 -7.84
C GLY A 91 -3.89 22.75 -6.36
N ALA A 92 -4.88 23.42 -5.75
CA ALA A 92 -4.86 23.67 -4.30
C ALA A 92 -4.98 22.34 -3.52
N PRO A 93 -4.14 22.11 -2.49
CA PRO A 93 -4.22 20.89 -1.69
C PRO A 93 -5.51 20.85 -0.87
N LEU A 94 -5.89 19.64 -0.46
CA LEU A 94 -7.05 19.40 0.39
C LEU A 94 -6.63 19.38 1.87
N THR A 95 -7.36 20.09 2.72
CA THR A 95 -7.29 19.93 4.17
C THR A 95 -8.28 18.86 4.62
N PRO A 96 -7.85 17.87 5.45
CA PRO A 96 -8.75 16.86 5.98
C PRO A 96 -9.94 17.46 6.73
N THR A 97 -11.13 16.91 6.51
CA THR A 97 -12.34 17.28 7.27
C THR A 97 -12.47 16.38 8.50
N GLY A 98 -12.53 16.97 9.70
CA GLY A 98 -12.65 16.24 10.96
C GLY A 98 -11.30 15.77 11.50
N ASP A 99 -11.25 14.60 12.14
CA ASP A 99 -9.99 13.99 12.62
C ASP A 99 -9.17 13.49 11.41
N PRO A 100 -7.98 14.07 11.14
CA PRO A 100 -7.16 13.67 10.00
C PRO A 100 -6.76 12.19 10.00
N MET A 101 -6.61 11.56 11.18
CA MET A 101 -6.31 10.13 11.30
C MET A 101 -7.45 9.23 10.81
N LEU A 102 -8.68 9.76 10.74
CA LEU A 102 -9.90 9.02 10.38
C LEU A 102 -10.55 9.51 9.08
N ALA A 103 -9.91 10.49 8.43
CA ALA A 103 -10.41 11.10 7.20
C ALA A 103 -10.14 10.26 5.95
N ALA A 104 -9.23 9.27 6.02
CA ALA A 104 -8.82 8.43 4.88
C ALA A 104 -8.35 9.27 3.66
N ILE A 105 -7.47 10.24 3.92
CA ILE A 105 -6.97 11.20 2.92
C ILE A 105 -5.45 11.31 3.00
N GLY A 106 -4.81 11.73 1.92
CA GLY A 106 -3.36 11.92 1.86
C GLY A 106 -2.62 10.61 2.18
N PRO A 107 -1.63 10.61 3.10
CA PRO A 107 -0.90 9.40 3.47
C PRO A 107 -1.76 8.36 4.22
N GLY A 108 -2.97 8.73 4.64
CA GLY A 108 -3.94 7.83 5.26
C GLY A 108 -5.01 7.30 4.31
N ALA A 109 -4.93 7.63 3.01
CA ALA A 109 -5.85 7.11 2.00
C ALA A 109 -5.53 5.65 1.64
N TYR A 110 -6.54 4.90 1.22
CA TYR A 110 -6.44 3.53 0.73
C TYR A 110 -7.32 3.36 -0.51
N ALA A 111 -7.06 2.33 -1.31
CA ALA A 111 -7.93 1.93 -2.39
C ALA A 111 -9.03 0.99 -1.87
N ASP A 112 -10.25 1.11 -2.40
CA ASP A 112 -11.33 0.15 -2.16
C ASP A 112 -11.05 -1.14 -2.95
N ARG A 113 -10.04 -1.90 -2.49
CA ARG A 113 -9.72 -3.23 -2.99
C ARG A 113 -10.90 -4.17 -2.73
N VAL A 114 -10.91 -5.29 -3.46
CA VAL A 114 -11.93 -6.33 -3.25
C VAL A 114 -11.89 -6.84 -1.80
N ASP A 115 -13.05 -7.02 -1.20
CA ASP A 115 -13.19 -7.41 0.21
C ASP A 115 -13.17 -8.94 0.37
N THR A 116 -12.13 -9.56 -0.19
CA THR A 116 -11.84 -11.00 -0.11
C THR A 116 -10.39 -11.20 0.34
N PRO A 117 -10.07 -12.29 1.04
CA PRO A 117 -8.68 -12.61 1.36
C PRO A 117 -7.89 -12.92 0.09
N ASP A 118 -6.60 -12.58 0.09
CA ASP A 118 -5.69 -13.15 -0.91
C ASP A 118 -5.62 -14.66 -0.71
N VAL A 119 -5.51 -15.40 -1.82
CA VAL A 119 -5.44 -16.85 -1.81
C VAL A 119 -4.10 -17.31 -2.36
N TYR A 120 -3.56 -18.37 -1.76
CA TYR A 120 -2.43 -19.10 -2.33
C TYR A 120 -2.87 -20.52 -2.71
N ALA A 121 -1.90 -21.37 -3.04
CA ALA A 121 -2.09 -22.74 -3.51
C ALA A 121 -3.31 -23.46 -2.88
N GLU A 122 -4.08 -24.12 -3.74
CA GLU A 122 -5.26 -24.92 -3.36
C GLU A 122 -6.41 -24.10 -2.72
N GLY A 123 -6.41 -22.77 -2.91
CA GLY A 123 -7.50 -21.89 -2.47
C GLY A 123 -7.46 -21.51 -0.99
N HIS A 124 -6.35 -21.79 -0.31
CA HIS A 124 -6.18 -21.42 1.09
C HIS A 124 -5.86 -19.92 1.22
N ASN A 125 -6.29 -19.27 2.32
CA ASN A 125 -5.97 -17.87 2.58
C ASN A 125 -4.46 -17.64 2.71
N ARG A 126 -3.88 -16.69 1.99
CA ARG A 126 -2.42 -16.49 2.02
C ARG A 126 -1.92 -16.05 3.40
N LEU A 127 -2.61 -15.10 4.03
CA LEU A 127 -2.25 -14.54 5.33
C LEU A 127 -3.15 -15.09 6.42
N VAL A 128 -2.54 -15.70 7.43
CA VAL A 128 -3.25 -16.28 8.58
C VAL A 128 -2.44 -16.05 9.87
N PRO A 129 -3.12 -16.00 11.03
CA PRO A 129 -2.41 -16.03 12.31
C PRO A 129 -1.78 -17.41 12.54
N MET A 130 -0.65 -17.46 13.25
CA MET A 130 0.04 -18.71 13.55
C MET A 130 -0.82 -19.71 14.33
N ARG A 131 -1.81 -19.24 15.13
CA ARG A 131 -2.78 -20.14 15.78
C ARG A 131 -3.63 -20.96 14.79
N ALA A 132 -3.82 -20.47 13.57
CA ALA A 132 -4.62 -21.15 12.54
C ALA A 132 -3.78 -22.16 11.73
N ASP A 133 -2.46 -22.14 11.85
CA ASP A 133 -1.56 -23.04 11.14
C ASP A 133 -0.36 -23.46 12.01
N SER A 134 -0.52 -24.59 12.69
CA SER A 134 0.50 -25.16 13.59
C SER A 134 1.77 -25.64 12.89
N GLY A 135 1.82 -25.61 11.56
CA GLY A 135 3.03 -25.95 10.79
C GLY A 135 4.12 -24.88 10.86
N TYR A 136 3.75 -23.64 11.19
CA TYR A 136 4.70 -22.52 11.28
C TYR A 136 5.25 -22.37 12.69
N PHE A 137 6.54 -22.05 12.77
CA PHE A 137 7.25 -21.76 14.01
C PHE A 137 8.24 -20.63 13.78
N LEU A 138 8.60 -19.92 14.86
CA LEU A 138 9.65 -18.91 14.80
C LEU A 138 11.03 -19.55 14.90
N GLU A 139 11.99 -19.00 14.15
CA GLU A 139 13.39 -19.38 14.30
C GLU A 139 13.87 -19.06 15.72
N SER A 140 14.38 -20.08 16.41
CA SER A 140 14.81 -20.05 17.81
C SER A 140 15.83 -18.96 18.17
N ARG A 141 16.58 -18.47 17.18
CA ARG A 141 17.59 -17.42 17.36
C ARG A 141 16.98 -16.01 17.41
N ASP A 142 15.77 -15.85 16.90
CA ASP A 142 15.06 -14.59 16.83
C ASP A 142 14.16 -14.39 18.06
N PRO A 143 13.89 -13.14 18.47
CA PRO A 143 12.97 -12.87 19.56
C PRO A 143 11.54 -13.28 19.16
N ASP A 144 10.84 -13.97 20.05
CA ASP A 144 9.40 -14.16 19.93
C ASP A 144 8.68 -12.87 20.33
N PRO A 145 7.98 -12.18 19.41
CA PRO A 145 7.32 -10.93 19.73
C PRO A 145 6.08 -11.12 20.59
N ARG A 146 5.52 -12.33 20.75
CA ARG A 146 4.34 -12.56 21.59
C ARG A 146 4.64 -12.22 23.04
N GLY A 147 3.76 -11.43 23.66
CA GLY A 147 3.93 -10.88 25.01
C GLY A 147 4.79 -9.61 25.07
N MET A 148 5.42 -9.17 23.97
CA MET A 148 6.11 -7.88 23.95
C MET A 148 5.11 -6.73 23.99
N GLN A 149 5.48 -5.67 24.69
CA GLN A 149 4.68 -4.44 24.71
C GLN A 149 4.90 -3.64 23.43
N VAL A 150 3.81 -3.05 22.94
CA VAL A 150 3.83 -2.19 21.76
C VAL A 150 3.80 -0.75 22.22
N ILE A 151 4.86 -0.02 21.87
CA ILE A 151 5.15 1.33 22.33
C ILE A 151 4.88 2.31 21.18
N GLY A 152 4.03 3.31 21.41
CA GLY A 152 3.73 4.36 20.44
C GLY A 152 4.85 5.39 20.29
N ALA A 153 4.70 6.30 19.34
CA ALA A 153 5.69 7.35 19.07
C ALA A 153 5.94 8.28 20.28
N ASP A 154 4.94 8.40 21.16
CA ASP A 154 4.97 9.10 22.45
C ASP A 154 5.70 8.33 23.57
N ARG A 155 6.25 7.15 23.30
CA ARG A 155 6.92 6.27 24.29
C ARG A 155 5.97 5.69 25.35
N GLU A 156 4.67 5.76 25.11
CA GLU A 156 3.65 5.15 25.96
C GLU A 156 3.21 3.78 25.42
N VAL A 157 2.61 2.96 26.29
CA VAL A 157 2.19 1.60 25.94
C VAL A 157 0.81 1.62 25.24
N GLY A 158 0.76 1.22 23.97
CA GLY A 158 -0.47 1.08 23.18
C GLY A 158 -1.16 -0.27 23.33
N GLY A 159 -0.41 -1.34 23.64
CA GLY A 159 -0.94 -2.69 23.79
C GLY A 159 0.13 -3.76 23.94
N GLU A 160 -0.25 -5.01 23.73
CA GLU A 160 0.61 -6.19 23.83
C GLU A 160 0.37 -7.13 22.64
N VAL A 161 1.45 -7.70 22.09
CA VAL A 161 1.35 -8.66 20.99
C VAL A 161 0.77 -9.98 21.48
N THR A 162 -0.32 -10.45 20.85
CA THR A 162 -0.99 -11.71 21.18
C THR A 162 -0.70 -12.82 20.19
N ASP A 163 -0.50 -12.50 18.92
CA ASP A 163 -0.24 -13.49 17.87
C ASP A 163 0.57 -12.89 16.72
N ILE A 164 1.00 -13.73 15.78
CA ILE A 164 1.83 -13.39 14.64
C ILE A 164 1.13 -13.87 13.38
N TRP A 165 1.04 -13.02 12.38
CA TRP A 165 0.44 -13.34 11.10
C TRP A 165 1.51 -13.58 10.06
N VAL A 166 1.45 -14.76 9.44
CA VAL A 166 2.44 -15.25 8.49
C VAL A 166 1.87 -15.29 7.08
N ASP A 167 2.74 -15.02 6.12
CA ASP A 167 2.50 -15.30 4.71
C ASP A 167 2.87 -16.75 4.41
N ARG A 168 1.86 -17.56 4.08
CA ARG A 168 2.06 -18.98 3.82
C ARG A 168 2.81 -19.27 2.52
N ALA A 169 2.75 -18.36 1.54
CA ALA A 169 3.44 -18.53 0.26
C ALA A 169 4.94 -18.19 0.35
N GLU A 170 5.33 -17.23 1.19
CA GLU A 170 6.70 -16.71 1.25
C GLU A 170 7.43 -16.97 2.58
N THR A 171 6.76 -17.56 3.58
CA THR A 171 7.31 -17.84 4.92
C THR A 171 7.93 -16.58 5.57
N VAL A 172 7.12 -15.52 5.67
CA VAL A 172 7.52 -14.25 6.29
C VAL A 172 6.41 -13.71 7.20
N ILE A 173 6.80 -13.01 8.27
CA ILE A 173 5.86 -12.31 9.15
C ILE A 173 5.36 -11.05 8.44
N ARG A 174 4.04 -10.91 8.28
CA ARG A 174 3.42 -9.72 7.66
C ARG A 174 2.82 -8.79 8.69
N TYR A 175 2.14 -9.35 9.70
CA TYR A 175 1.52 -8.57 10.77
C TYR A 175 1.79 -9.18 12.14
N LEU A 176 1.73 -8.33 13.16
CA LEU A 176 1.59 -8.73 14.54
C LEU A 176 0.16 -8.43 14.98
N GLU A 177 -0.44 -9.36 15.70
CA GLU A 177 -1.75 -9.15 16.30
C GLU A 177 -1.57 -8.54 17.69
N ILE A 178 -2.27 -7.45 17.97
CA ILE A 178 -2.10 -6.67 19.20
C ILE A 178 -3.43 -6.60 19.93
N LYS A 179 -3.42 -6.96 21.21
CA LYS A 179 -4.47 -6.58 22.16
C LYS A 179 -4.24 -5.14 22.62
N VAL A 180 -5.14 -4.26 22.24
CA VAL A 180 -5.02 -2.82 22.51
C VAL A 180 -5.44 -2.50 23.95
N ASN A 181 -4.77 -1.53 24.55
CA ASN A 181 -5.14 -0.94 25.84
C ASN A 181 -6.39 -0.04 25.66
N SER A 182 -7.57 -0.65 25.59
CA SER A 182 -8.85 0.06 25.46
C SER A 182 -9.87 -0.36 26.53
N ALA A 183 -10.87 0.50 26.76
CA ALA A 183 -11.96 0.22 27.69
C ALA A 183 -12.79 -1.02 27.28
N THR A 184 -12.91 -1.27 25.98
CA THR A 184 -13.49 -2.49 25.41
C THR A 184 -12.38 -3.37 24.83
N PRO A 185 -12.42 -4.70 25.00
CA PRO A 185 -11.45 -5.59 24.37
C PRO A 185 -11.44 -5.39 22.85
N LYS A 186 -10.28 -5.03 22.30
CA LYS A 186 -10.08 -4.84 20.87
C LYS A 186 -8.74 -5.42 20.47
N THR A 187 -8.75 -6.17 19.38
CA THR A 187 -7.57 -6.72 18.75
C THR A 187 -7.41 -6.10 17.37
N VAL A 188 -6.18 -5.72 17.01
CA VAL A 188 -5.86 -5.07 15.73
C VAL A 188 -4.58 -5.66 15.16
N LEU A 189 -4.39 -5.53 13.85
CA LEU A 189 -3.13 -5.90 13.21
C LEU A 189 -2.20 -4.70 13.15
N LEU A 190 -0.92 -4.95 13.38
CA LEU A 190 0.20 -4.02 13.17
C LEU A 190 1.09 -4.60 12.05
N PRO A 191 1.23 -3.91 10.90
CA PRO A 191 2.10 -4.40 9.85
C PRO A 191 3.56 -4.39 10.30
N MET A 192 4.29 -5.46 10.00
CA MET A 192 5.67 -5.67 10.43
C MET A 192 6.60 -4.55 9.92
N THR A 193 6.27 -3.93 8.78
CA THR A 193 7.02 -2.81 8.18
C THR A 193 6.96 -1.52 9.00
N PHE A 194 6.06 -1.40 9.98
CA PHE A 194 6.00 -0.27 10.91
C PHE A 194 6.63 -0.59 12.28
N CYS A 195 7.17 -1.79 12.46
CA CYS A 195 7.71 -2.27 13.72
C CYS A 195 9.23 -2.08 13.80
N ASP A 196 9.70 -1.43 14.85
CA ASP A 196 11.09 -1.55 15.30
C ASP A 196 11.13 -2.52 16.49
N VAL A 197 11.63 -3.74 16.26
CA VAL A 197 11.62 -4.82 17.26
C VAL A 197 12.92 -4.81 18.05
N SER A 198 12.83 -4.51 19.35
CA SER A 198 13.97 -4.50 20.25
C SER A 198 14.06 -5.79 21.05
N LYS A 199 14.92 -6.73 20.60
CA LYS A 199 15.21 -7.97 21.34
C LYS A 199 15.71 -7.70 22.77
N ARG A 200 16.50 -6.65 22.97
CA ARG A 200 17.11 -6.33 24.26
C ARG A 200 16.09 -5.77 25.26
N ALA A 201 15.17 -4.92 24.80
CA ALA A 201 14.16 -4.32 25.66
C ALA A 201 12.91 -5.20 25.79
N GLY A 202 12.68 -6.12 24.86
CA GLY A 202 11.45 -6.94 24.84
C GLY A 202 10.22 -6.12 24.46
N GLU A 203 10.40 -5.15 23.57
CA GLU A 203 9.36 -4.21 23.16
C GLU A 203 9.37 -3.99 21.65
N ILE A 204 8.26 -3.49 21.13
CA ILE A 204 8.09 -3.11 19.73
C ILE A 204 7.74 -1.63 19.67
N TYR A 205 8.62 -0.83 19.09
CA TYR A 205 8.40 0.59 18.91
C TYR A 205 7.73 0.86 17.57
N VAL A 206 6.69 1.70 17.59
CA VAL A 206 5.93 2.11 16.41
C VAL A 206 5.95 3.63 16.32
N ASN A 207 6.82 4.16 15.45
CA ASN A 207 6.93 5.61 15.24
C ASN A 207 5.69 6.22 14.55
N ALA A 208 4.92 5.41 13.81
CA ALA A 208 3.82 5.91 12.99
C ALA A 208 2.72 6.61 13.81
N ILE A 209 2.30 6.04 14.93
CA ILE A 209 1.15 6.53 15.71
C ILE A 209 1.45 6.57 17.23
N LEU A 210 0.66 7.35 17.96
CA LEU A 210 0.70 7.45 19.42
C LEU A 210 0.02 6.25 20.09
N ALA A 211 0.37 5.95 21.34
CA ALA A 211 -0.21 4.83 22.10
C ALA A 211 -1.75 4.89 22.13
N ARG A 212 -2.31 6.08 22.38
CA ARG A 212 -3.77 6.30 22.41
C ARG A 212 -4.47 6.09 21.07
N GLN A 213 -3.75 6.07 19.94
CA GLN A 213 -4.31 5.95 18.60
C GLN A 213 -4.51 4.50 18.17
N PHE A 214 -3.87 3.52 18.83
CA PHE A 214 -4.07 2.09 18.51
C PHE A 214 -5.53 1.66 18.62
N VAL A 215 -6.33 2.30 19.49
CA VAL A 215 -7.76 2.02 19.65
C VAL A 215 -8.57 2.30 18.39
N ASN A 216 -8.06 3.12 17.49
CA ASN A 216 -8.73 3.55 16.27
C ASN A 216 -8.29 2.79 15.01
N VAL A 217 -7.28 1.92 15.11
CA VAL A 217 -6.86 1.06 13.99
C VAL A 217 -8.05 0.22 13.52
N PRO A 218 -8.30 0.08 12.20
CA PRO A 218 -9.37 -0.76 11.68
C PRO A 218 -9.29 -2.20 12.22
N ALA A 219 -10.41 -2.71 12.73
CA ALA A 219 -10.51 -4.08 13.21
C ALA A 219 -10.85 -5.03 12.06
N LEU A 220 -10.41 -6.29 12.18
CA LEU A 220 -10.80 -7.36 11.28
C LEU A 220 -12.27 -7.74 11.48
N LYS A 221 -12.95 -8.12 10.40
CA LYS A 221 -14.28 -8.72 10.47
C LYS A 221 -14.24 -10.15 11.00
N ASN A 222 -13.17 -10.88 10.70
CA ASN A 222 -12.96 -12.26 11.13
C ASN A 222 -11.55 -12.35 11.74
N PRO A 223 -11.40 -12.90 12.95
CA PRO A 223 -10.10 -12.95 13.61
C PRO A 223 -9.07 -13.81 12.86
N ASP A 224 -9.46 -14.76 12.03
CA ASP A 224 -8.51 -15.74 11.44
C ASP A 224 -8.26 -15.52 9.93
N GLN A 225 -8.70 -14.38 9.39
CA GLN A 225 -8.42 -13.97 8.01
C GLN A 225 -8.37 -12.44 7.90
N VAL A 226 -7.64 -11.95 6.90
CA VAL A 226 -7.61 -10.52 6.54
C VAL A 226 -7.91 -10.40 5.05
N THR A 227 -8.80 -9.47 4.67
CA THR A 227 -9.12 -9.21 3.26
C THR A 227 -8.17 -8.20 2.63
N LEU A 228 -8.04 -8.19 1.30
CA LEU A 228 -7.23 -7.21 0.57
C LEU A 228 -7.63 -5.76 0.90
N LEU A 229 -8.92 -5.52 1.16
CA LEU A 229 -9.45 -4.23 1.62
C LEU A 229 -9.03 -3.90 3.06
N GLU A 230 -9.11 -4.87 3.96
CA GLU A 230 -8.69 -4.69 5.35
C GLU A 230 -7.19 -4.43 5.45
N GLU A 231 -6.37 -5.15 4.68
CA GLU A 231 -4.92 -4.91 4.58
C GLU A 231 -4.61 -3.46 4.23
N ASP A 232 -5.28 -2.93 3.20
CA ASP A 232 -5.04 -1.56 2.71
C ASP A 232 -5.50 -0.51 3.72
N LYS A 233 -6.66 -0.71 4.35
CA LYS A 233 -7.19 0.16 5.42
C LYS A 233 -6.27 0.21 6.63
N ILE A 234 -5.75 -0.94 7.05
CA ILE A 234 -4.86 -1.05 8.22
C ILE A 234 -3.55 -0.33 7.91
N CYS A 235 -2.89 -0.65 6.79
CA CYS A 235 -1.64 -0.03 6.38
C CYS A 235 -1.78 1.49 6.20
N ALA A 236 -2.86 1.94 5.56
CA ALA A 236 -3.14 3.35 5.37
C ALA A 236 -3.35 4.07 6.70
N TYR A 237 -4.04 3.48 7.69
CA TYR A 237 -4.19 4.09 9.00
C TYR A 237 -2.84 4.41 9.67
N TYR A 238 -1.91 3.45 9.65
CA TYR A 238 -0.54 3.69 10.15
C TYR A 238 0.22 4.70 9.28
N GLY A 239 0.10 4.62 7.95
CA GLY A 239 0.69 5.57 7.01
C GLY A 239 0.27 7.02 7.29
N GLY A 240 -1.02 7.23 7.57
CA GLY A 240 -1.58 8.52 7.95
C GLY A 240 -0.91 9.12 9.18
N GLY A 241 -0.50 8.27 10.13
CA GLY A 241 0.21 8.68 11.34
C GLY A 241 1.49 9.47 11.09
N TYR A 242 2.23 9.19 10.01
CA TYR A 242 3.45 9.94 9.70
C TYR A 242 3.24 11.43 9.44
N LEU A 243 2.03 11.83 9.04
CA LEU A 243 1.68 13.24 8.87
C LEU A 243 0.71 13.74 9.95
N TYR A 244 -0.19 12.87 10.43
CA TYR A 244 -1.36 13.27 11.22
C TYR A 244 -1.33 12.82 12.68
N ALA A 245 -0.37 12.00 13.12
CA ALA A 245 -0.37 11.51 14.50
C ALA A 245 -0.21 12.64 15.53
N THR A 246 0.54 13.69 15.18
CA THR A 246 0.68 14.92 15.96
C THR A 246 0.58 16.14 15.05
N PRO A 247 0.05 17.29 15.53
CA PRO A 247 -0.01 18.51 14.72
C PRO A 247 1.35 18.98 14.21
N GLN A 248 2.42 18.75 14.97
CA GLN A 248 3.76 19.19 14.59
C GLN A 248 4.31 18.47 13.34
N ARG A 249 3.79 17.29 13.00
CA ARG A 249 4.23 16.54 11.81
C ARG A 249 3.76 17.16 10.50
N SER A 250 2.68 17.93 10.52
CA SER A 250 2.17 18.63 9.35
C SER A 250 2.74 20.04 9.16
N GLU A 251 3.47 20.56 10.14
CA GLU A 251 4.06 21.89 10.09
C GLU A 251 5.47 21.86 9.48
N PRO A 252 5.89 22.93 8.79
CA PRO A 252 7.27 23.06 8.33
C PRO A 252 8.22 23.06 9.53
N LEU A 253 9.43 22.56 9.31
CA LEU A 253 10.46 22.51 10.35
C LEU A 253 10.96 23.91 10.76
N LEU A 254 10.98 24.86 9.81
CA LEU A 254 11.48 26.23 9.93
C LEU A 254 10.64 27.20 9.11
#